data_AF-K3XPL7-F1
#
_entry.id   AF-K3XPL7-F1
#
_cell.length_a   1.000
_cell.length_b   1.000
_cell.length_c   1.000
_cell.angle_alpha   90.00
_cell.angle_beta   90.00
_cell.angle_gamma   90.00
#
_symmetry.space_group_name_H-M   'P 1'
#
loop_
_entity.id
_entity.type
_entity.pdbx_description
1 polymer ?
#
loop_
_entity_poly.entity_id
_entity_poly.type
_entity_poly.pdbx_seq_one_letter_code
_entity_poly.pdbx_strand_id
1 'polypeptide(L)'
;MNWPGKIECKLCGQTETTDHIIFQCAVAQFSWCVCRDILEWPFPPTSLNDLREIAREGSNRQIKNILFLFGCVAWSLWLIRNYLVFNNLVVFSQKWKILSKEKEQLWINMVTQKLKLRLSSLRSEDDQSA
;
A
#
# COMPACT_ATOMS: atom_id res chain seq x y z
N MET A 1 -19.75 8.13 -10.07
CA MET A 1 -19.20 8.09 -8.70
C MET A 1 -18.66 9.48 -8.40
N ASN A 2 -19.33 10.25 -7.54
CA ASN A 2 -18.98 11.64 -7.22
C ASN A 2 -18.36 11.70 -5.82
N TRP A 3 -17.11 11.26 -5.69
CA TRP A 3 -16.37 11.43 -4.44
C TRP A 3 -15.38 12.60 -4.59
N PRO A 4 -15.45 13.68 -3.78
CA PRO A 4 -14.60 14.86 -3.90
C PRO A 4 -13.24 14.69 -3.20
N GLY A 5 -12.81 13.45 -2.95
CA GLY A 5 -11.50 13.16 -2.39
C GLY A 5 -10.40 13.62 -3.35
N LYS A 6 -9.23 13.97 -2.82
CA LYS A 6 -8.03 14.23 -3.66
C LYS A 6 -7.92 13.10 -4.69
N ILE A 7 -7.81 13.50 -5.96
CA ILE A 7 -7.66 12.57 -7.09
C ILE A 7 -6.38 11.75 -6.93
N GLU A 8 -5.47 12.15 -6.06
CA GLU A 8 -4.19 11.49 -5.80
C GLU A 8 -4.24 10.49 -4.64
N CYS A 9 -3.67 9.32 -4.88
CA CYS A 9 -3.51 8.23 -3.94
C CYS A 9 -2.54 8.63 -2.83
N LYS A 10 -2.96 8.51 -1.58
CA LYS A 10 -2.12 8.86 -0.42
C LYS A 10 -0.90 7.96 -0.24
N LEU A 11 -0.87 6.80 -0.90
CA LEU A 11 0.23 5.84 -0.82
C LEU A 11 1.40 6.19 -1.74
N CYS A 12 1.12 6.69 -2.95
CA CYS A 12 2.15 6.90 -3.97
C CYS A 12 2.02 8.22 -4.76
N GLY A 13 1.00 9.03 -4.49
CA GLY A 13 0.76 10.32 -5.15
C GLY A 13 0.12 10.24 -6.54
N GLN A 14 -0.05 9.06 -7.14
CA GLN A 14 -0.65 8.89 -8.47
C GLN A 14 -2.18 8.98 -8.45
N THR A 15 -2.83 9.11 -9.61
CA THR A 15 -4.30 9.12 -9.69
C THR A 15 -4.93 7.89 -9.03
N GLU A 16 -5.74 8.11 -8.01
CA GLU A 16 -6.42 7.11 -7.22
C GLU A 16 -7.66 6.59 -7.97
N THR A 17 -7.57 5.36 -8.43
CA THR A 17 -8.68 4.56 -8.94
C THR A 17 -8.76 3.25 -8.17
N THR A 18 -9.88 2.52 -8.28
CA THR A 18 -10.01 1.20 -7.68
C THR A 18 -8.94 0.25 -8.19
N ASP A 19 -8.69 0.23 -9.50
CA ASP A 19 -7.64 -0.59 -10.11
C ASP A 19 -6.26 -0.16 -9.63
N HIS A 20 -6.04 1.13 -9.45
CA HIS A 20 -4.81 1.64 -8.88
C HIS A 20 -4.60 1.12 -7.44
N ILE A 21 -5.59 1.26 -6.56
CA ILE A 21 -5.49 0.81 -5.16
C ILE A 21 -5.26 -0.70 -5.08
N ILE A 22 -5.94 -1.48 -5.93
CA ILE A 22 -5.93 -2.94 -5.83
C ILE A 22 -4.75 -3.57 -6.56
N PHE A 23 -4.26 -2.99 -7.67
CA PHE A 23 -3.25 -3.65 -8.51
C PHE A 23 -2.01 -2.80 -8.82
N GLN A 24 -2.12 -1.48 -8.96
CA GLN A 24 -1.04 -0.67 -9.54
C GLN A 24 -0.25 0.16 -8.53
N CYS A 25 -0.83 0.45 -7.36
CA CYS A 25 -0.16 1.18 -6.30
C CYS A 25 1.09 0.40 -5.85
N ALA A 26 2.17 1.08 -5.49
CA ALA A 26 3.43 0.44 -5.06
C ALA A 26 3.23 -0.62 -3.96
N VAL A 27 2.35 -0.33 -2.99
CA VAL A 27 1.99 -1.29 -1.93
C VAL A 27 1.20 -2.50 -2.47
N ALA A 28 0.30 -2.29 -3.43
CA ALA A 28 -0.42 -3.38 -4.08
C ALA A 28 0.52 -4.28 -4.88
N GLN A 29 1.40 -3.68 -5.70
CA GLN A 29 2.41 -4.42 -6.46
C GLN A 29 3.33 -5.22 -5.55
N PHE A 30 3.73 -4.66 -4.41
CA PHE A 30 4.50 -5.39 -3.40
C PHE A 30 3.73 -6.60 -2.86
N SER A 31 2.46 -6.43 -2.47
CA SER A 31 1.61 -7.53 -2.01
C SER A 31 1.47 -8.63 -3.07
N TRP A 32 1.28 -8.25 -4.34
CA TRP A 32 1.16 -9.21 -5.44
C TRP A 32 2.45 -9.92 -5.79
N CYS A 33 3.61 -9.26 -5.67
CA CYS A 33 4.91 -9.91 -5.77
C CYS A 33 5.09 -10.98 -4.69
N VAL A 34 4.72 -10.69 -3.44
CA VAL A 34 4.78 -11.67 -2.35
C VAL A 34 3.84 -12.85 -2.63
N CYS A 35 2.60 -12.59 -3.10
CA CYS A 35 1.68 -13.66 -3.48
C CYS A 35 2.24 -14.52 -4.62
N ARG A 36 2.83 -13.90 -5.65
CA ARG A 36 3.47 -14.60 -6.75
C ARG A 36 4.57 -15.53 -6.24
N ASP A 37 5.44 -15.05 -5.37
CA ASP A 37 6.59 -15.83 -4.88
C ASP A 37 6.15 -17.01 -3.99
N ILE A 38 5.09 -16.83 -3.20
CA ILE A 38 4.55 -17.90 -2.32
C ILE A 38 3.74 -18.94 -3.11
N LEU A 39 3.01 -18.50 -4.13
CA LEU A 39 2.08 -19.34 -4.90
C LEU A 39 2.68 -19.82 -6.23
N GLU A 40 3.93 -19.45 -6.49
CA GLU A 40 4.70 -19.79 -7.70
C GLU A 40 3.96 -19.38 -8.97
N TRP A 41 3.31 -18.20 -8.96
CA TRP A 41 2.66 -17.67 -10.15
C TRP A 41 3.69 -17.20 -11.17
N PRO A 42 3.38 -17.27 -12.48
CA PRO A 42 4.31 -16.86 -13.53
C PRO A 42 4.61 -15.35 -13.49
N PHE A 43 3.65 -14.54 -13.04
CA PHE A 43 3.78 -13.08 -12.93
C PHE A 43 2.87 -12.55 -11.81
N PRO A 44 3.18 -11.37 -11.22
CA PRO A 44 2.29 -10.72 -10.27
C PRO A 44 1.15 -10.04 -11.05
N PRO A 45 -0.12 -10.16 -10.63
CA PRO A 45 -1.21 -9.50 -11.31
C PRO A 45 -1.12 -7.98 -11.16
N THR A 46 -1.15 -7.27 -12.29
CA THR A 46 -1.23 -5.81 -12.37
C THR A 46 -2.61 -5.31 -12.81
N SER A 47 -3.50 -6.24 -13.14
CA SER A 47 -4.89 -5.98 -13.49
C SER A 47 -5.78 -7.15 -13.10
N LEU A 48 -7.11 -6.94 -13.15
CA LEU A 48 -8.07 -8.02 -13.01
C LEU A 48 -7.95 -9.07 -14.12
N ASN A 49 -7.51 -8.67 -15.32
CA ASN A 49 -7.34 -9.60 -16.44
C ASN A 49 -6.17 -10.56 -16.19
N ASP A 50 -5.06 -10.05 -15.64
CA ASP A 50 -3.89 -10.84 -15.25
C ASP A 50 -4.29 -11.90 -14.21
N LEU A 51 -5.08 -11.50 -13.21
CA LEU A 51 -5.59 -12.42 -12.19
C LEU A 51 -6.49 -13.51 -12.80
N ARG A 52 -7.31 -13.15 -13.80
CA ARG A 52 -8.14 -14.11 -14.54
C ARG A 52 -7.30 -15.07 -15.38
N GLU A 53 -6.19 -14.60 -15.94
CA GLU A 53 -5.25 -15.44 -16.70
C GLU A 53 -4.59 -16.47 -15.79
N ILE A 54 -4.04 -16.04 -14.64
CA ILE A 54 -3.50 -16.92 -13.61
C ILE A 54 -4.55 -17.93 -13.14
N ALA A 55 -5.81 -17.51 -12.99
CA ALA A 55 -6.89 -18.40 -12.58
C ALA A 55 -7.30 -19.42 -13.67
N ARG A 56 -7.17 -19.08 -14.95
CA ARG A 56 -7.52 -19.97 -16.08
C ARG A 56 -6.61 -21.18 -16.19
N GLU A 57 -5.35 -21.03 -15.80
CA GLU A 57 -4.36 -22.10 -15.80
C GLU A 57 -4.61 -23.11 -14.65
N GLY A 58 -5.46 -22.76 -13.68
CA GLY A 58 -5.73 -23.57 -12.50
C GLY A 58 -6.98 -24.45 -12.56
N SER A 59 -7.03 -25.42 -11.65
CA SER A 59 -8.22 -26.24 -11.40
C SER A 59 -9.36 -25.45 -10.75
N ASN A 60 -10.61 -25.95 -10.81
CA ASN A 60 -11.77 -25.34 -10.14
C ASN A 60 -11.56 -25.05 -8.64
N ARG A 61 -10.76 -25.87 -7.94
CA ARG A 61 -10.40 -25.64 -6.54
C ARG A 61 -9.41 -24.47 -6.39
N GLN A 62 -8.43 -24.36 -7.28
CA GLN A 62 -7.47 -23.26 -7.29
C GLN A 62 -8.14 -21.93 -7.62
N ILE A 63 -9.09 -21.89 -8.55
CA ILE A 63 -9.87 -20.68 -8.85
C ILE A 63 -10.56 -20.13 -7.59
N LYS A 64 -11.20 -20.99 -6.79
CA LYS A 64 -11.83 -20.58 -5.53
C LYS A 64 -10.81 -20.01 -4.53
N ASN A 65 -9.65 -20.65 -4.42
CA ASN A 65 -8.58 -20.16 -3.54
C ASN A 65 -8.03 -18.80 -4.01
N ILE A 66 -7.86 -18.61 -5.31
CA ILE A 66 -7.40 -17.35 -5.92
C ILE A 66 -8.42 -16.24 -5.66
N LEU A 67 -9.71 -16.51 -5.85
CA LEU A 67 -10.78 -15.54 -5.56
C LEU A 67 -10.84 -15.18 -4.06
N PHE A 68 -10.68 -16.17 -3.18
CA PHE A 68 -10.62 -15.93 -1.74
C PHE A 68 -9.41 -15.06 -1.36
N LEU A 69 -8.23 -15.42 -1.87
CA LEU A 69 -7.01 -14.63 -1.66
C LEU A 69 -7.15 -13.21 -2.20
N PHE A 70 -7.73 -13.05 -3.39
CA PHE A 70 -8.01 -11.74 -3.97
C PHE A 70 -8.90 -10.91 -3.06
N GLY A 71 -9.98 -11.51 -2.53
CA GLY A 71 -10.83 -10.85 -1.54
C GLY A 71 -10.06 -10.39 -0.31
N CYS A 72 -9.20 -11.24 0.25
CA CYS A 72 -8.35 -10.90 1.40
C CYS A 72 -7.38 -9.76 1.07
N VAL A 73 -6.63 -9.84 -0.02
CA VAL A 73 -5.62 -8.85 -0.41
C VAL A 73 -6.28 -7.51 -0.75
N ALA A 74 -7.34 -7.53 -1.57
CA ALA A 74 -8.08 -6.31 -1.93
C ALA A 74 -8.68 -5.63 -0.69
N TRP A 75 -9.25 -6.41 0.24
CA TRP A 75 -9.78 -5.87 1.49
C TRP A 75 -8.69 -5.27 2.37
N SER A 76 -7.55 -5.95 2.52
CA SER A 76 -6.40 -5.44 3.27
C SER A 76 -5.84 -4.16 2.67
N LEU A 77 -5.68 -4.09 1.34
CA LEU A 77 -5.22 -2.88 0.64
C LEU A 77 -6.20 -1.72 0.82
N TRP A 78 -7.50 -2.00 0.72
CA TRP A 78 -8.54 -1.00 0.95
C TRP A 78 -8.54 -0.48 2.39
N LEU A 79 -8.36 -1.36 3.38
CA LEU A 79 -8.18 -0.99 4.79
C LEU A 79 -6.93 -0.15 5.02
N ILE A 80 -5.79 -0.52 4.42
CA ILE A 80 -4.54 0.25 4.51
C ILE A 80 -4.74 1.66 3.92
N ARG A 81 -5.35 1.77 2.74
CA ARG A 81 -5.67 3.05 2.11
C ARG A 81 -6.59 3.88 3.01
N ASN A 82 -7.68 3.29 3.50
CA ASN A 82 -8.63 4.00 4.37
C ASN A 82 -7.96 4.45 5.67
N TYR A 83 -7.18 3.58 6.29
CA TYR A 83 -6.42 3.92 7.49
C TYR A 83 -5.49 5.12 7.24
N LEU A 84 -4.82 5.18 6.08
CA LEU A 84 -3.95 6.30 5.72
C LEU A 84 -4.72 7.59 5.43
N VAL A 85 -5.86 7.49 4.77
CA VAL A 85 -6.73 8.65 4.47
C VAL A 85 -7.28 9.28 5.75
N PHE A 86 -7.72 8.45 6.71
CA PHE A 86 -8.30 8.95 7.96
C PHE A 86 -7.26 9.31 9.02
N ASN A 87 -6.14 8.59 9.09
CA ASN A 87 -5.15 8.82 10.13
C ASN A 87 -3.95 9.66 9.68
N ASN A 88 -3.83 10.03 8.39
CA ASN A 88 -2.79 10.94 7.87
C ASN A 88 -1.36 10.56 8.33
N LEU A 89 -1.12 9.27 8.53
CA LEU A 89 0.04 8.76 9.26
C LEU A 89 0.96 7.97 8.35
N VAL A 90 2.03 8.65 7.97
CA VAL A 90 3.37 8.10 7.69
C VAL A 90 3.54 6.75 8.41
N VAL A 91 3.58 5.69 7.61
CA VAL A 91 3.31 4.26 7.88
C VAL A 91 3.97 3.61 9.11
N PHE A 92 4.83 4.27 9.89
CA PHE A 92 5.67 3.56 10.86
C PHE A 92 5.62 3.99 12.32
N SER A 93 5.11 5.17 12.68
CA SER A 93 5.51 5.77 13.97
C SER A 93 4.48 5.72 15.11
N GLN A 94 3.19 5.46 14.86
CA GLN A 94 2.19 5.64 15.93
C GLN A 94 1.72 4.36 16.64
N LYS A 95 1.76 3.19 16.00
CA LYS A 95 1.36 1.94 16.69
C LYS A 95 2.42 1.40 17.66
N TRP A 96 3.70 1.66 17.41
CA TRP A 96 4.78 1.19 18.29
C TRP A 96 4.87 1.97 19.60
N LYS A 97 4.38 3.22 19.63
CA LYS A 97 4.49 4.08 20.82
C LYS A 97 3.74 3.53 22.04
N ILE A 98 2.64 2.81 21.82
CA ILE A 98 1.82 2.21 22.88
C ILE A 98 2.44 0.91 23.43
N LEU A 99 3.26 0.21 22.63
CA LEU A 99 3.87 -1.08 22.99
C LEU A 99 5.34 -0.98 23.39
N SER A 100 6.01 0.13 23.08
CA SER A 100 7.46 0.29 23.27
C SER A 100 7.82 0.86 24.65
N LYS A 101 8.91 0.35 25.23
CA LYS A 101 9.45 0.83 26.52
C LYS A 101 9.94 2.27 26.37
N GLU A 102 10.00 3.03 27.46
CA GLU A 102 10.32 4.48 27.49
C GLU A 102 11.58 4.86 26.69
N LYS A 103 12.61 4.01 26.70
CA LYS A 103 13.86 4.19 25.94
C LYS A 103 13.67 4.11 24.42
N GLU A 104 12.78 3.24 23.96
CA GLU A 104 12.46 3.07 22.53
C GLU A 104 11.60 4.24 22.03
N GLN A 105 10.74 4.80 22.89
CA GLN A 105 9.94 5.98 22.56
C GLN A 105 10.82 7.21 22.27
N LEU A 106 11.90 7.41 23.04
CA LEU A 106 12.88 8.47 22.78
C LEU A 106 13.53 8.31 21.40
N TRP A 107 13.93 7.09 21.06
CA TRP A 107 14.52 6.80 19.75
C TRP A 107 13.51 6.98 18.61
N ILE A 108 12.27 6.50 18.75
CA ILE A 108 11.19 6.69 17.77
C ILE A 108 10.91 8.19 17.56
N ASN A 109 10.87 8.98 18.64
CA ASN A 109 10.68 10.42 18.55
C ASN A 109 11.85 11.09 17.81
N MET A 110 13.09 10.70 18.12
CA MET A 110 14.28 11.22 17.44
C MET A 110 14.27 10.90 15.93
N VAL A 111 13.93 9.66 15.56
CA VAL A 111 13.84 9.22 14.16
C VAL A 111 12.70 9.96 13.44
N THR A 112 11.55 10.12 14.09
CA THR A 112 10.41 10.87 13.54
C THR A 112 10.77 12.33 13.29
N GLN A 113 11.52 12.96 14.20
CA GLN A 113 12.00 14.35 14.03
C GLN A 113 13.00 14.46 12.87
N LYS A 114 13.95 13.53 12.76
CA LYS A 114 14.90 13.51 11.63
C LYS A 114 14.21 13.33 10.28
N LEU A 115 13.22 12.44 10.21
CA LEU A 115 12.41 12.23 9.00
C LEU A 115 11.62 13.49 8.61
N LYS A 116 11.01 14.17 9.59
CA LYS A 116 10.30 15.44 9.34
C LYS A 116 11.24 16.51 8.79
N LEU A 117 12.45 16.65 9.36
CA LEU A 117 13.46 17.61 8.91
C LEU A 117 13.93 17.31 7.48
N ARG A 118 14.14 16.05 7.14
CA ARG A 118 14.50 15.62 5.78
C ARG A 118 13.36 15.83 4.78
N LEU A 119 12.12 15.60 5.19
CA LEU A 119 10.97 15.83 4.34
C LEU A 119 10.76 17.33 4.05
N SER A 120 11.01 18.20 5.03
CA SER A 120 10.98 19.64 4.82
C SER A 120 12.12 20.14 3.92
N SER A 121 13.31 19.54 3.99
CA SER A 121 14.42 19.93 3.11
C SER A 121 14.17 19.52 1.66
N LEU A 122 13.61 18.33 1.42
CA LEU A 122 13.24 17.88 0.07
C LEU A 122 12.15 18.76 -0.53
N ARG A 123 11.14 19.15 0.27
CA ARG A 123 10.09 20.08 -0.20
C ARG A 123 10.66 21.45 -0.59
N SER A 124 11.65 21.96 0.13
CA SER A 124 12.28 23.24 -0.23
C SER A 124 13.17 23.16 -1.48
N GLU A 125 13.68 21.98 -1.83
CA GLU A 125 14.45 21.75 -3.05
C GLU A 125 13.53 21.69 -4.29
N ASP A 126 12.33 21.11 -4.15
CA ASP A 126 11.31 21.10 -5.20
C ASP A 126 10.75 22.51 -5.47
N ASP A 127 10.55 23.33 -4.43
CA ASP A 127 10.05 24.71 -4.57
C ASP A 127 11.09 25.69 -5.20
N GLN A 128 12.38 25.35 -5.21
CA GLN A 128 13.44 26.13 -5.86
C GLN A 128 13.69 25.73 -7.32
N SER A 129 13.09 24.63 -7.76
CA SER A 129 13.30 24.04 -9.09
C SER A 129 12.11 24.28 -10.05
N ALA A 130 11.13 25.11 -9.63
CA ALA A 130 9.93 25.48 -10.38
C ALA A 130 9.94 26.95 -10.83
#